data_AF-A0A398CEZ7-F1
#
_entry.id   AF-A0A398CEZ7-F1
#
_cell.length_a   1.000
_cell.length_b   1.000
_cell.length_c   1.000
_cell.angle_alpha   90.00
_cell.angle_beta   90.00
_cell.angle_gamma   90.00
#
_symmetry.space_group_name_H-M   'P 1'
#
loop_
_entity.id
_entity.type
_entity.pdbx_description
1 polymer ?
#
loop_
_entity_poly.entity_id
_entity_poly.type
_entity_poly.pdbx_seq_one_letter_code
_entity_poly.pdbx_strand_id
1 'polypeptide(L)'
;MKDKLRTLFSIRTKRAAPPVGPLPPVGASIMCGSLKMQVTHPMPRELWDWMVLSGWRNVPVAKDRRQSVVLPERTLKDLMDAAPTERDALHARILRSAKRPV
;
A
#
# COMPACT_ATOMS: atom_id res chain seq x y z
N MET A 1 -2.21 -9.64 40.33
CA MET A 1 -1.66 -10.77 39.55
C MET A 1 -2.72 -11.24 38.53
N LYS A 2 -2.99 -10.45 37.48
CA LYS A 2 -4.04 -10.74 36.46
C LYS A 2 -3.62 -10.23 35.06
N ASP A 3 -2.34 -10.33 34.71
CA ASP A 3 -1.83 -9.77 33.44
C ASP A 3 -1.24 -10.80 32.49
N LYS A 4 -1.24 -12.09 32.85
CA LYS A 4 -0.52 -13.15 32.11
C LYS A 4 -1.38 -14.06 31.23
N LEU A 5 -2.70 -13.90 31.22
CA LEU A 5 -3.61 -14.81 30.48
C LEU A 5 -4.08 -14.29 29.12
N ARG A 6 -3.83 -13.01 28.78
CA ARG A 6 -4.25 -12.42 27.49
C ARG A 6 -3.35 -12.78 26.32
N THR A 7 -2.14 -13.28 26.58
CA THR A 7 -1.15 -13.63 25.54
C THR A 7 -1.25 -15.09 25.10
N LEU A 8 -1.90 -15.96 25.87
CA LEU A 8 -1.91 -17.42 25.64
C LEU A 8 -2.99 -17.90 24.66
N PHE A 9 -4.05 -17.12 24.45
CA PHE A 9 -5.02 -17.42 23.41
C PHE A 9 -4.65 -16.62 22.16
N SER A 10 -3.83 -17.21 21.30
CA SER A 10 -3.41 -16.69 19.98
C SER A 10 -4.60 -16.48 19.04
N ILE A 11 -5.56 -15.64 19.45
CA ILE A 11 -6.71 -15.16 18.69
C ILE A 11 -6.18 -13.96 17.90
N ARG A 12 -5.21 -14.24 17.03
CA ARG A 12 -4.92 -13.34 15.94
C ARG A 12 -5.99 -13.62 14.90
N THR A 13 -7.16 -13.00 15.09
CA THR A 13 -8.23 -12.97 14.07
C THR A 13 -7.57 -12.62 12.73
N LYS A 14 -7.64 -13.54 11.76
CA LYS A 14 -7.28 -13.24 10.37
C LYS A 14 -8.12 -12.04 9.98
N ARG A 15 -7.50 -10.86 9.89
CA ARG A 15 -8.19 -9.66 9.41
C ARG A 15 -8.71 -10.01 8.02
N ALA A 16 -10.04 -10.09 7.88
CA ALA A 16 -10.67 -10.11 6.58
C ALA A 16 -10.14 -8.90 5.79
N ALA A 17 -9.84 -9.09 4.51
CA ALA A 17 -9.41 -7.99 3.67
C ALA A 17 -10.53 -6.93 3.71
N PRO A 18 -10.26 -5.71 4.21
CA PRO A 18 -11.29 -4.69 4.26
C PRO A 18 -11.76 -4.40 2.83
N PRO A 19 -13.05 -4.04 2.65
CA PRO A 19 -13.59 -3.72 1.33
C PRO A 19 -12.71 -2.67 0.66
N VAL A 20 -12.65 -2.75 -0.67
CA VAL A 20 -11.88 -1.80 -1.48
C VAL A 20 -12.38 -0.40 -1.15
N GLY A 21 -11.53 0.38 -0.50
CA GLY A 21 -11.87 1.73 -0.05
C GLY A 21 -12.14 2.64 -1.25
N PRO A 22 -12.69 3.85 -1.01
CA PRO A 22 -12.93 4.81 -2.08
C PRO A 22 -11.65 5.09 -2.88
N LEU A 23 -11.83 5.39 -4.16
CA LEU A 23 -10.75 5.78 -5.06
C LEU A 23 -10.02 7.00 -4.46
N PRO A 24 -8.68 6.97 -4.32
CA PRO A 24 -7.96 8.12 -3.81
C PRO A 24 -8.06 9.30 -4.78
N PRO A 25 -8.31 10.53 -4.28
CA PRO A 25 -8.27 11.71 -5.13
C PRO A 25 -6.83 12.01 -5.56
N VAL A 26 -6.68 12.74 -6.67
CA VAL A 26 -5.38 13.30 -7.09
C VAL A 26 -4.84 14.20 -5.98
N GLY A 27 -3.55 14.05 -5.67
CA GLY A 27 -2.87 14.69 -4.55
C GLY A 27 -2.90 13.88 -3.25
N ALA A 28 -3.68 12.79 -3.16
CA ALA A 28 -3.67 11.93 -1.98
C ALA A 28 -2.39 11.10 -1.88
N SER A 29 -2.01 10.76 -0.65
CA SER A 29 -0.95 9.79 -0.38
C SER A 29 -1.51 8.40 -0.15
N ILE A 30 -0.90 7.41 -0.78
CA ILE A 30 -1.16 5.99 -0.57
C ILE A 30 0.10 5.29 -0.07
N MET A 31 -0.05 4.18 0.62
CA MET A 31 1.06 3.42 1.20
C MET A 31 0.93 1.92 1.00
N CYS A 32 2.07 1.26 0.87
CA CYS A 32 2.19 -0.20 0.90
C CYS A 32 3.38 -0.59 1.78
N GLY A 33 3.10 -1.08 2.99
CA GLY A 33 4.12 -1.37 3.99
C GLY A 33 4.90 -0.11 4.42
N SER A 34 6.20 -0.07 4.11
CA SER A 34 7.10 1.07 4.31
C SER A 34 7.22 1.97 3.08
N LEU A 35 6.47 1.74 2.01
CA LEU A 35 6.46 2.59 0.83
C LEU A 35 5.32 3.59 0.88
N LYS A 36 5.57 4.81 0.41
CA LYS A 36 4.57 5.86 0.23
C LYS A 36 4.61 6.37 -1.21
N MET A 37 3.45 6.55 -1.84
CA MET A 37 3.32 7.09 -3.20
C MET A 37 2.25 8.18 -3.21
N GLN A 38 2.48 9.21 -4.03
CA GLN A 38 1.49 10.24 -4.29
C GLN A 38 0.63 9.88 -5.51
N VAL A 39 -0.66 10.15 -5.41
CA VAL A 39 -1.59 9.99 -6.53
C VAL A 39 -1.50 11.21 -7.42
N THR A 40 -0.71 11.11 -8.49
CA THR A 40 -0.45 12.22 -9.43
C THR A 40 -1.47 12.33 -10.55
N HIS A 41 -2.16 11.23 -10.88
CA HIS A 41 -3.10 11.16 -11.99
C HIS A 41 -4.39 10.46 -11.55
N PRO A 42 -5.54 10.76 -12.20
CA PRO A 42 -6.76 10.00 -11.96
C PRO A 42 -6.56 8.56 -12.41
N MET A 43 -6.60 7.62 -11.46
CA MET A 43 -6.40 6.20 -11.76
C MET A 43 -7.75 5.49 -12.00
N PRO A 44 -7.81 4.52 -12.93
CA PRO A 44 -9.02 3.74 -13.13
C PRO A 44 -9.32 2.87 -11.90
N ARG A 45 -10.61 2.59 -11.68
CA ARG A 45 -11.08 1.79 -10.54
C ARG A 45 -10.42 0.41 -10.48
N GLU A 46 -10.28 -0.24 -11.64
CA GLU A 46 -9.64 -1.56 -11.76
C GLU A 46 -8.18 -1.54 -11.26
N LEU A 47 -7.41 -0.50 -11.62
CA LEU A 47 -6.04 -0.35 -11.14
C LEU A 47 -6.02 -0.19 -9.62
N TRP A 48 -6.92 0.63 -9.08
CA TRP A 48 -7.03 0.78 -7.63
C TRP A 48 -7.41 -0.53 -6.92
N ASP A 49 -8.34 -1.31 -7.49
CA ASP A 49 -8.71 -2.60 -6.93
C ASP A 49 -7.50 -3.56 -6.90
N TRP A 50 -6.74 -3.63 -8.00
CA TRP A 50 -5.49 -4.40 -8.06
C TRP A 50 -4.44 -3.88 -7.06
N MET A 51 -4.31 -2.56 -6.88
CA MET A 51 -3.39 -1.96 -5.91
C MET A 51 -3.78 -2.35 -4.48
N VAL A 52 -5.07 -2.30 -4.15
CA VAL A 52 -5.57 -2.68 -2.82
C VAL A 52 -5.33 -4.17 -2.53
N LEU A 53 -5.54 -5.04 -3.53
CA LEU A 53 -5.18 -6.47 -3.45
C LEU A 53 -3.67 -6.67 -3.28
N SER A 54 -2.88 -5.82 -3.92
CA SER A 54 -1.41 -5.75 -3.80
C SER A 54 -0.92 -5.16 -2.47
N GLY A 55 -1.82 -4.74 -1.58
CA GLY A 55 -1.51 -4.25 -0.24
C GLY A 55 -1.47 -2.72 -0.07
N TRP A 56 -1.78 -1.97 -1.13
CA TRP A 56 -1.86 -0.51 -1.07
C TRP A 56 -3.09 -0.03 -0.30
N ARG A 57 -2.95 1.06 0.45
CA ARG A 57 -4.01 1.68 1.23
C ARG A 57 -3.88 3.19 1.21
N ASN A 58 -5.00 3.90 1.34
CA ASN A 58 -5.01 5.34 1.56
C ASN A 58 -4.37 5.66 2.92
N VAL A 59 -3.58 6.72 2.99
CA VAL A 59 -3.00 7.21 4.24
C VAL A 59 -3.94 8.26 4.82
N PRO A 60 -4.65 7.97 5.92
CA PRO A 60 -5.63 8.91 6.47
C PRO A 60 -4.98 10.03 7.30
N VAL A 61 -3.69 9.94 7.63
CA VAL A 61 -3.04 10.85 8.59
C VAL A 61 -1.94 11.66 7.92
N ALA A 62 -2.07 12.99 7.92
CA ALA A 62 -1.07 13.91 7.39
C ALA A 62 0.30 13.79 8.08
N LYS A 63 0.31 13.41 9.36
CA LYS A 63 1.52 13.11 10.15
C LYS A 63 1.69 11.61 10.34
N ASP A 64 1.93 10.89 9.26
CA ASP A 64 2.47 9.54 9.42
C ASP A 64 3.92 9.63 9.90
N ARG A 65 4.18 9.14 11.12
CA ARG A 65 5.51 9.09 11.74
C ARG A 65 6.27 7.81 11.36
N ARG A 66 5.66 6.93 10.55
CA ARG A 66 6.33 5.73 10.04
C ARG A 66 7.46 6.15 9.11
N GLN A 67 8.65 5.64 9.35
CA GLN A 67 9.75 5.73 8.38
C GLN A 67 9.29 5.04 7.10
N SER A 68 8.98 5.86 6.10
CA SER A 68 8.52 5.39 4.81
C SER A 68 9.42 5.94 3.71
N VAL A 69 9.69 5.11 2.72
CA VAL A 69 10.40 5.50 1.50
C VAL A 69 9.36 6.08 0.55
N VAL A 70 9.53 7.35 0.20
CA VAL A 70 8.69 8.01 -0.79
C VAL A 70 9.12 7.55 -2.18
N LEU A 71 8.19 6.98 -2.93
CA LEU A 71 8.40 6.58 -4.31
C LEU A 71 8.37 7.79 -5.25
N PRO A 72 9.09 7.72 -6.38
CA PRO A 72 9.02 8.74 -7.41
C PRO A 72 7.60 8.98 -7.91
N GLU A 73 7.25 10.22 -8.21
CA GLU A 73 5.93 10.62 -8.73
C GLU A 73 5.55 9.94 -10.04
N ARG A 74 6.56 9.61 -10.87
CA ARG A 74 6.41 8.83 -12.11
C ARG A 74 5.96 7.40 -11.88
N THR A 75 6.13 6.83 -10.70
CA THR A 75 5.86 5.42 -10.44
C THR A 75 4.39 5.08 -10.64
N LEU A 76 3.47 5.98 -10.30
CA LEU A 76 2.06 5.76 -10.57
C LEU A 76 1.77 5.72 -12.07
N LYS A 77 2.36 6.65 -12.83
CA LYS A 77 2.21 6.69 -14.28
C LYS A 77 2.78 5.44 -14.94
N ASP A 78 3.97 5.01 -14.52
CA ASP A 78 4.60 3.76 -14.99
C ASP A 78 3.70 2.53 -14.71
N LEU A 79 2.96 2.49 -13.60
CA LEU A 79 2.01 1.41 -13.28
C LEU A 79 0.70 1.50 -14.09
N MET A 80 0.25 2.72 -14.41
CA MET A 80 -0.93 2.97 -15.22
C MET A 80 -0.70 2.58 -16.69
N ASP A 81 0.46 2.95 -17.24
CA ASP A 81 0.80 2.72 -18.64
C ASP A 81 1.22 1.26 -18.92
N ALA A 82 1.66 0.53 -17.89
CA ALA A 82 2.07 -0.87 -18.01
C ALA A 82 0.90 -1.82 -18.26
N ALA A 83 1.13 -2.80 -19.15
CA ALA A 83 0.22 -3.93 -19.33
C ALA A 83 0.11 -4.76 -18.02
N PRO A 84 -0.99 -5.50 -17.79
CA PRO A 84 -1.19 -6.24 -16.53
C PRO A 84 -0.02 -7.14 -16.12
N THR A 85 0.59 -7.86 -17.06
CA THR A 85 1.75 -8.73 -16.83
C THR A 85 3.01 -7.95 -16.44
N GLU A 86 3.25 -6.82 -17.09
CA GLU A 86 4.38 -5.93 -16.80
C GLU A 86 4.19 -5.19 -15.47
N ARG A 87 2.95 -4.84 -15.15
CA ARG A 87 2.56 -4.18 -13.91
C ARG A 87 2.91 -5.02 -12.69
N ASP A 88 2.65 -6.32 -12.72
CA ASP A 88 3.02 -7.24 -11.64
C ASP A 88 4.54 -7.30 -11.45
N ALA A 89 5.30 -7.33 -12.55
CA ALA A 89 6.75 -7.34 -12.52
C ALA A 89 7.33 -6.01 -11.99
N LEU A 90 6.79 -4.87 -12.42
CA LEU A 90 7.15 -3.54 -11.91
C LEU A 90 6.84 -3.41 -10.42
N HIS A 91 5.67 -3.86 -9.99
CA HIS A 91 5.27 -3.87 -8.60
C HIS A 91 6.21 -4.72 -7.74
N ALA A 92 6.57 -5.92 -8.20
CA ALA A 92 7.54 -6.76 -7.52
C ALA A 92 8.91 -6.08 -7.40
N ARG A 93 9.36 -5.31 -8.41
CA ARG A 93 10.61 -4.53 -8.34
C ARG A 93 10.52 -3.42 -7.28
N ILE A 94 9.41 -2.69 -7.25
CA ILE A 94 9.14 -1.63 -6.26
C ILE A 94 9.15 -2.20 -4.83
N LEU A 95 8.47 -3.32 -4.60
CA LEU A 95 8.46 -3.98 -3.29
C LEU A 95 9.85 -4.49 -2.87
N ARG A 96 10.66 -4.98 -3.82
CA ARG A 96 12.04 -5.40 -3.53
C ARG A 96 12.93 -4.22 -3.13
N SER A 97 12.78 -3.04 -3.75
CA SER A 97 13.52 -1.86 -3.30
C SER A 97 13.17 -1.42 -1.88
N ALA A 98 11.95 -1.69 -1.41
CA ALA A 98 11.51 -1.36 -0.06
C ALA A 98 12.09 -2.26 1.04
N LYS A 99 12.37 -3.52 0.70
CA LYS A 99 12.86 -4.55 1.63
C LYS A 99 14.36 -4.48 1.89
N ARG A 100 15.09 -3.63 1.17
CA ARG A 100 16.51 -3.36 1.44
C ARG A 100 16.56 -2.23 2.47
N PRO A 101 16.75 -2.52 3.77
CA PRO A 101 17.24 -1.48 4.68
C PRO A 101 18.60 -1.06 4.14
N VAL A 102 18.77 0.24 3.92
CA VAL A 102 20.08 0.87 3.81
C VAL A 102 20.65 0.99 5.22
#